data_AF-A0A495YXQ2-F1
#
_entry.id   AF-A0A495YXQ2-F1
#
_cell.length_a   1.000
_cell.length_b   1.000
_cell.length_c   1.000
_cell.angle_alpha   90.00
_cell.angle_beta   90.00
_cell.angle_gamma   90.00
#
_symmetry.space_group_name_H-M   'P 1'
#
loop_
_entity.id
_entity.type
_entity.pdbx_description
1 polymer ?
#
loop_
_entity_poly.entity_id
_entity_poly.type
_entity_poly.pdbx_seq_one_letter_code
_entity_poly.pdbx_strand_id
1 'polypeptide(L)'
;MKKFRTLHEFLMEELADQEEAIGYLNVALEEYQQDSDTPFFLKGIKTVVEAQIGISELAKRTHMSPDALLKVLSSDKAPHVDTLGTILNALGCRLSIESLETENSCSEITLENN
;
A
#
# COMPACT_ATOMS: atom_id res chain seq x y z
N MET A 1 22.32 26.86 -0.54
CA MET A 1 22.45 25.55 0.13
C MET A 1 21.26 24.70 -0.29
N LYS A 2 21.45 23.60 -1.03
CA LYS A 2 20.36 22.69 -1.38
C LYS A 2 19.94 21.98 -0.09
N LYS A 3 18.73 22.25 0.41
CA LYS A 3 18.12 21.44 1.47
C LYS A 3 17.93 20.04 0.89
N PHE A 4 18.75 19.09 1.31
CA PHE A 4 18.43 17.70 1.14
C PHE A 4 17.26 17.44 2.08
N ARG A 5 16.04 17.39 1.52
CA ARG A 5 14.89 16.90 2.27
C ARG A 5 15.20 15.46 2.63
N THR A 6 14.88 15.07 3.86
CA THR A 6 14.98 13.65 4.21
C THR A 6 13.94 12.88 3.40
N LEU A 7 14.24 11.64 3.03
CA LEU A 7 13.28 10.76 2.33
C LEU A 7 11.94 10.69 3.11
N HIS A 8 12.02 10.72 4.44
CA HIS A 8 10.87 10.72 5.32
C HIS A 8 10.00 11.99 5.20
N GLU A 9 10.62 13.18 5.19
CA GLU A 9 9.87 14.44 4.99
C GLU A 9 9.20 14.50 3.62
N PHE A 10 9.87 14.01 2.57
CA PHE A 10 9.29 13.94 1.23
C PHE A 10 8.08 13.00 1.20
N LEU A 11 8.19 11.81 1.79
CA LEU A 11 7.09 10.85 1.88
C LEU A 11 5.91 11.42 2.68
N MET A 12 6.15 12.17 3.75
CA MET A 12 5.07 12.80 4.51
C MET A 12 4.35 13.92 3.74
N GLU A 13 5.04 14.64 2.85
CA GLU A 13 4.40 15.64 1.98
C GLU A 13 3.58 14.98 0.86
N GLU A 14 4.13 13.97 0.18
CA GLU A 14 3.47 13.32 -0.96
C GLU A 14 2.28 12.46 -0.50
N LEU A 15 2.47 11.64 0.55
CA LEU A 15 1.45 10.74 1.09
C LEU A 15 0.40 11.48 1.94
N ALA A 16 0.48 12.82 2.04
CA ALA A 16 -0.59 13.64 2.59
C ALA A 16 -1.83 13.62 1.67
N ASP A 17 -1.61 13.45 0.36
CA ASP A 17 -2.71 13.23 -0.59
C ASP A 17 -3.15 11.76 -0.56
N GLN A 18 -4.47 11.56 -0.52
CA GLN A 18 -5.05 10.23 -0.45
C GLN A 18 -4.78 9.42 -1.73
N GLU A 19 -4.73 10.06 -2.90
CA GLU A 19 -4.47 9.41 -4.18
C GLU A 19 -3.02 8.89 -4.25
N GLU A 20 -2.05 9.73 -3.87
CA GLU A 20 -0.63 9.35 -3.80
C GLU A 20 -0.40 8.22 -2.79
N ALA A 21 -1.06 8.28 -1.64
CA ALA A 21 -0.97 7.22 -0.64
C ALA A 21 -1.53 5.88 -1.14
N ILE A 22 -2.62 5.89 -1.90
CA ILE A 22 -3.18 4.69 -2.53
C ILE A 22 -2.23 4.18 -3.62
N GLY A 23 -1.69 5.07 -4.45
CA GLY A 23 -0.70 4.72 -5.48
C GLY A 23 0.52 4.03 -4.87
N TYR A 24 1.04 4.58 -3.78
CA TYR A 24 2.16 3.99 -3.04
C TYR A 24 1.84 2.60 -2.48
N LEU A 25 0.63 2.38 -1.94
CA LEU A 25 0.20 1.05 -1.46
C LEU A 25 0.05 0.04 -2.60
N ASN A 26 -0.44 0.47 -3.76
CA ASN A 26 -0.55 -0.40 -4.94
C ASN A 26 0.82 -0.86 -5.41
N VAL A 27 1.78 0.06 -5.54
CA VAL A 27 3.18 -0.29 -5.89
C VAL A 27 3.77 -1.23 -4.84
N ALA A 28 3.56 -0.95 -3.55
CA ALA A 28 4.05 -1.83 -2.49
C ALA A 28 3.42 -3.24 -2.53
N LEU A 29 2.16 -3.34 -2.99
CA LEU A 29 1.47 -4.62 -3.16
C LEU A 29 2.00 -5.40 -4.38
N GLU A 30 2.27 -4.73 -5.49
CA GLU A 30 2.87 -5.33 -6.70
C GLU A 30 4.26 -5.91 -6.40
N GLU A 31 5.12 -5.15 -5.73
CA GLU A 31 6.45 -5.60 -5.29
C GLU A 31 6.34 -6.83 -4.36
N TYR A 32 5.37 -6.82 -3.44
CA TYR A 32 5.08 -7.98 -2.60
C TYR A 32 4.63 -9.21 -3.41
N GLN A 33 3.82 -9.03 -4.44
CA GLN A 33 3.38 -10.14 -5.29
C GLN A 33 4.54 -10.73 -6.11
N GLN A 34 5.53 -9.91 -6.46
CA GLN A 34 6.72 -10.35 -7.19
C GLN A 34 7.74 -11.07 -6.28
N ASP A 35 8.12 -10.45 -5.17
CA ASP A 35 9.23 -10.91 -4.33
C ASP A 35 8.78 -11.65 -3.07
N SER A 36 7.47 -11.70 -2.79
CA SER A 36 6.90 -12.25 -1.55
C SER A 36 7.44 -11.58 -0.28
N ASP A 37 7.94 -10.34 -0.38
CA ASP A 37 8.51 -9.58 0.72
C ASP A 37 7.41 -8.94 1.58
N THR A 38 6.95 -9.70 2.57
CA THR A 38 5.94 -9.24 3.54
C THR A 38 6.43 -8.03 4.36
N PRO A 39 7.64 -8.04 4.94
CA PRO A 39 8.18 -6.86 5.64
C PRO A 39 8.11 -5.57 4.83
N PHE A 40 8.40 -5.62 3.53
CA PHE A 40 8.34 -4.45 2.65
C PHE A 40 6.92 -3.87 2.57
N PHE A 41 5.93 -4.70 2.31
CA PHE A 41 4.53 -4.28 2.22
C PHE A 41 4.01 -3.70 3.55
N LEU A 42 4.31 -4.35 4.67
CA LEU A 42 3.90 -3.88 5.99
C LEU A 42 4.55 -2.53 6.37
N LYS A 43 5.81 -2.34 5.99
CA LYS A 43 6.50 -1.06 6.13
C LYS A 43 5.86 0.03 5.27
N GLY A 44 5.41 -0.33 4.06
CA GLY A 44 4.66 0.57 3.19
C GLY A 44 3.37 1.06 3.84
N ILE A 45 2.56 0.12 4.34
CA ILE A 45 1.34 0.43 5.12
C ILE A 45 1.67 1.34 6.30
N LYS A 46 2.68 1.01 7.10
CA LYS A 46 3.08 1.82 8.25
C LYS A 46 3.39 3.27 7.85
N THR A 47 4.10 3.46 6.74
CA THR A 47 4.48 4.80 6.24
C THR A 47 3.23 5.61 5.87
N VAL A 48 2.29 5.00 5.16
CA VAL A 48 1.02 5.65 4.78
C VAL A 48 0.16 5.97 5.99
N VAL A 49 0.10 5.07 6.97
CA VAL A 49 -0.59 5.29 8.23
C VAL A 49 -0.01 6.50 8.96
N GLU A 50 1.32 6.59 9.05
CA GLU A 50 2.01 7.70 9.70
C GLU A 50 1.77 9.03 8.99
N ALA A 51 1.69 9.04 7.64
CA ALA A 51 1.47 10.26 6.86
C ALA A 51 0.01 10.77 6.90
N GLN A 52 -0.99 9.87 6.85
CA GLN A 52 -2.39 10.29 6.71
C GLN A 52 -3.12 10.57 8.03
N ILE A 53 -3.25 9.56 8.90
CA ILE A 53 -4.11 9.63 10.10
C ILE A 53 -3.35 9.42 11.41
N GLY A 54 -2.16 8.80 11.33
CA GLY A 54 -1.36 8.38 12.47
C GLY A 54 -1.83 7.06 13.10
N ILE A 55 -0.90 6.39 13.79
CA ILE A 55 -1.14 5.10 14.45
C ILE A 55 -2.25 5.17 15.50
N SER A 56 -2.31 6.26 16.27
CA SER A 56 -3.29 6.44 17.34
C SER A 56 -4.73 6.52 16.82
N GLU A 57 -4.95 7.20 15.69
CA GLU A 57 -6.30 7.31 15.11
C GLU A 57 -6.69 6.03 14.38
N LEU A 58 -5.72 5.40 13.69
CA LEU A 58 -5.93 4.09 13.10
C LEU A 58 -6.36 3.05 14.14
N ALA A 59 -5.67 2.98 15.27
CA ALA A 59 -5.99 2.08 16.39
C ALA A 59 -7.45 2.23 16.86
N LYS A 60 -7.97 3.47 16.92
CA LYS A 60 -9.38 3.72 17.26
C LYS A 60 -10.32 3.19 16.19
N ARG A 61 -10.02 3.43 14.91
CA ARG A 61 -10.86 2.97 13.78
C ARG A 61 -10.90 1.45 13.67
N THR A 62 -9.76 0.79 13.87
CA THR A 62 -9.65 -0.68 13.82
C THR A 62 -10.09 -1.37 15.11
N HIS A 63 -10.37 -0.62 16.17
CA HIS A 63 -10.64 -1.14 17.52
C HIS A 63 -9.50 -2.04 18.05
N MET A 64 -8.26 -1.79 17.60
CA MET A 64 -7.07 -2.52 18.04
C MET A 64 -6.19 -1.63 18.91
N SER A 65 -5.45 -2.23 19.84
CA SER A 65 -4.43 -1.48 20.60
C SER A 65 -3.30 -1.01 19.68
N PRO A 66 -2.74 0.20 19.89
CA PRO A 66 -1.59 0.69 19.10
C PRO A 66 -0.41 -0.29 19.08
N ASP A 67 -0.09 -0.91 20.22
CA ASP A 67 0.91 -1.97 20.33
C ASP A 67 0.60 -3.20 19.49
N ALA A 68 -0.67 -3.64 19.47
CA ALA A 68 -1.09 -4.78 18.67
C ALA A 68 -0.96 -4.48 17.18
N LEU A 69 -1.35 -3.27 16.77
CA LEU A 69 -1.23 -2.80 15.40
C LEU A 69 0.24 -2.68 14.97
N LEU A 70 1.08 -2.06 15.79
CA LEU A 70 2.53 -1.98 15.55
C LEU A 70 3.18 -3.36 15.48
N LYS A 71 2.76 -4.29 16.34
CA LYS A 71 3.25 -5.66 16.34
C LYS A 71 2.87 -6.39 15.05
N VAL A 72 1.66 -6.17 14.53
CA VAL A 72 1.24 -6.70 13.24
C VAL A 72 2.07 -6.09 12.11
N LEU A 73 2.23 -4.77 12.09
CA LEU A 73 3.00 -4.03 11.07
C LEU A 73 4.52 -4.26 11.13
N SER A 74 5.03 -4.75 12.26
CA SER A 74 6.45 -5.05 12.46
C SER A 74 6.74 -6.56 12.47
N SER A 75 5.74 -7.39 12.16
CA SER A 75 5.92 -8.83 12.04
C SER A 75 6.48 -9.18 10.67
N ASP A 76 7.37 -10.17 10.60
CA ASP A 76 7.84 -10.71 9.31
C ASP A 76 6.79 -11.61 8.63
N LYS A 77 5.67 -11.88 9.29
CA LYS A 77 4.62 -12.79 8.79
C LYS A 77 3.43 -12.02 8.25
N ALA A 78 2.86 -12.54 7.18
CA ALA A 78 1.69 -11.95 6.56
C ALA A 78 0.52 -11.95 7.57
N PRO A 79 -0.12 -10.79 7.81
CA PRO A 79 -1.28 -10.74 8.68
C PRO A 79 -2.44 -11.55 8.10
N HIS A 80 -3.38 -11.93 8.96
CA HIS A 80 -4.64 -12.48 8.50
C HIS A 80 -5.34 -11.49 7.56
N VAL A 81 -6.00 -12.01 6.52
CA VAL A 81 -6.76 -11.20 5.56
C VAL A 81 -7.80 -10.33 6.26
N ASP A 82 -8.43 -10.82 7.33
CA ASP A 82 -9.37 -10.05 8.15
C ASP A 82 -8.71 -8.81 8.79
N THR A 83 -7.49 -8.98 9.31
CA THR A 83 -6.72 -7.88 9.91
C THR A 83 -6.28 -6.88 8.85
N LEU A 84 -5.80 -7.37 7.71
CA LEU A 84 -5.39 -6.52 6.60
C LEU A 84 -6.58 -5.71 6.05
N GLY A 85 -7.73 -6.35 5.84
CA GLY A 85 -8.96 -5.69 5.42
C GLY A 85 -9.42 -4.63 6.42
N THR A 86 -9.30 -4.90 7.73
CA THR A 86 -9.63 -3.92 8.78
C THR A 86 -8.72 -2.69 8.73
N ILE A 87 -7.41 -2.90 8.55
CA ILE A 87 -6.42 -1.81 8.44
C ILE A 87 -6.67 -0.98 7.18
N LEU A 88 -6.85 -1.63 6.03
CA LEU A 88 -7.10 -0.96 4.76
C LEU A 88 -8.41 -0.18 4.78
N ASN A 89 -9.49 -0.76 5.32
CA ASN A 89 -10.77 -0.07 5.43
C ASN A 89 -10.65 1.19 6.30
N ALA A 90 -9.88 1.13 7.39
CA ALA A 90 -9.65 2.30 8.23
C ALA A 90 -8.83 3.41 7.54
N LEU A 91 -8.00 3.04 6.55
CA LEU A 91 -7.30 3.94 5.62
C LEU A 91 -8.17 4.38 4.43
N GLY A 92 -9.42 3.92 4.32
CA GLY A 92 -10.29 4.22 3.17
C GLY A 92 -9.93 3.43 1.91
N CYS A 93 -9.15 2.36 2.04
CA CYS A 93 -8.70 1.49 0.97
C CYS A 93 -9.41 0.12 1.04
N ARG A 94 -9.42 -0.62 -0.06
CA ARG A 94 -9.90 -2.01 -0.09
C ARG A 94 -8.99 -2.87 -0.95
N LEU A 95 -8.91 -4.16 -0.64
CA LEU A 95 -8.32 -5.12 -1.56
C LEU A 95 -9.31 -5.39 -2.70
N SER A 96 -8.80 -5.35 -3.93
CA SER A 96 -9.53 -5.73 -5.14
C SER A 96 -8.90 -7.00 -5.70
N ILE A 97 -9.72 -7.88 -6.25
CA ILE A 97 -9.24 -9.02 -7.02
C ILE A 97 -9.37 -8.62 -8.48
N GLU A 98 -8.23 -8.48 -9.14
CA GLU A 98 -8.16 -8.16 -10.55
C GLU A 98 -7.58 -9.36 -11.29
N SER A 99 -7.94 -9.50 -12.56
CA SER A 99 -7.32 -10.51 -13.39
C SER A 99 -5.85 -10.13 -13.53
N LEU A 100 -4.95 -11.08 -13.26
CA LEU A 100 -3.59 -10.98 -13.78
C LEU A 100 -3.75 -11.11 -15.30
N GLU A 101 -3.98 -10.00 -15.99
CA GLU A 101 -3.82 -9.96 -17.43
C GLU A 101 -2.38 -10.34 -17.68
N THR A 102 -2.16 -11.63 -17.95
CA THR A 102 -1.05 -12.03 -18.78
C THR A 102 -1.26 -11.22 -20.04
N GLU A 103 -0.37 -10.28 -20.27
CA GLU A 103 -0.21 -9.50 -21.48
C GLU A 103 -0.21 -10.40 -22.72
N ASN A 104 -1.39 -10.86 -23.11
CA ASN A 104 -1.66 -11.31 -24.45
C ASN A 104 -1.79 -10.02 -25.26
N SER A 105 -0.66 -9.62 -25.81
CA SER A 105 -0.57 -8.72 -26.95
C SER A 105 -1.49 -9.25 -28.05
N CYS A 106 -2.75 -8.86 -28.01
CA CYS A 106 -3.69 -8.98 -29.11
C CYS A 106 -3.84 -7.58 -29.70
N SER A 107 -2.78 -7.09 -30.35
CA SER A 107 -2.93 -6.04 -31.34
C SER A 107 -3.45 -6.69 -32.62
N GLU A 108 -4.78 -6.78 -32.70
CA GLU A 108 -5.49 -6.94 -33.95
C GLU A 108 -5.26 -5.67 -34.78
N ILE A 109 -4.59 -5.79 -35.92
CA ILE A 109 -4.83 -4.88 -37.06
C ILE A 109 -4.91 -5.75 -38.31
N THR A 110 -6.12 -6.19 -38.60
CA THR A 110 -6.56 -6.55 -39.95
C THR A 110 -6.82 -5.24 -40.71
N LEU A 111 -6.76 -5.30 -42.06
CA LEU A 111 -7.03 -4.28 -43.10
C LEU A 111 -5.74 -3.66 -43.70
N GLU A 112 -5.48 -3.60 -45.00
CA GLU A 112 -6.04 -4.20 -46.22
C GLU A 112 -5.15 -3.74 -47.41
N ASN A 113 -5.25 -4.44 -48.56
CA ASN A 113 -5.00 -3.99 -49.95
C ASN A 113 -3.71 -4.41 -50.70
N ASN A 114 -3.94 -5.34 -51.63
CA ASN A 114 -3.26 -5.47 -52.94
C ASN A 114 -3.74 -4.36 -53.88
#